data_AF-F7V3X5-F1
#
_entry.id   AF-F7V3X5-F1
#
_cell.length_a   1.000
_cell.length_b   1.000
_cell.length_c   1.000
_cell.angle_alpha   90.00
_cell.angle_beta   90.00
_cell.angle_gamma   90.00
#
_symmetry.space_group_name_H-M   'P 1'
#
loop_
_entity.id
_entity.type
_entity.pdbx_description
1 polymer ?
#
loop_
_entity_poly.entity_id
_entity_poly.type
_entity_poly.pdbx_seq_one_letter_code
_entity_poly.pdbx_strand_id
1 'polypeptide(L)'
;MTVYRELHPLLHGLLPVILMVITQLALVCVMIAFRDRHQRKVRLFCLGLFGLAAGFQLVCMRMEWKLYDKTREYAGEAPAVFLAGLLIALAVLLILEMRYLQRWHRSHITQESIQESINYLPVGLCFYGADGRVFLVNYQMKELCRRICGEELTNGIHFWECLRQTGEHPILRMPDGTVYSFTRRIRSRGYPVCELKAMDVTRQYELSMEIAEENKMLEAMNERLQIYGETVEAVAREREMLEARIHIHDSLGQLLLAARYVLQHPEIEREEQRRQLVTLWQQNLGMLWKGDPPAQDAYEDLADIAETVGVSIFYDGSLPPEDSREGRVLARIIHECLTNTVSHADGTELYVRIRSRGDGLHVTCRNNGKPPEGPIREGGGLSGVRGSVEGIGGTLEIASAPEFQLTAFLPAYAGGSRGRKGWRNTRC
;
A
#
# COMPACT_ATOMS: atom_id res chain seq x y z
N MET A 1 63.33 -3.71 75.32
CA MET A 1 62.37 -4.40 76.24
C MET A 1 61.49 -3.43 77.05
N THR A 2 61.37 -2.15 76.68
CA THR A 2 60.53 -1.17 77.41
C THR A 2 59.28 -0.72 76.64
N VAL A 3 59.21 -0.88 75.31
CA VAL A 3 58.02 -0.51 74.51
C VAL A 3 56.88 -1.53 74.62
N TYR A 4 57.17 -2.79 74.99
CA TYR A 4 56.15 -3.86 75.07
C TYR A 4 55.28 -3.80 76.35
N ARG A 5 55.68 -3.01 77.36
CA ARG A 5 54.98 -2.92 78.66
C ARG A 5 53.78 -1.95 78.63
N GLU A 6 53.80 -0.95 77.75
CA GLU A 6 52.72 0.05 77.64
C GLU A 6 51.67 -0.28 76.56
N LEU A 7 51.97 -1.16 75.61
CA LEU A 7 50.95 -1.66 74.66
C LEU A 7 49.90 -2.55 75.35
N HIS A 8 50.27 -3.20 76.46
CA HIS A 8 49.50 -4.24 77.13
C HIS A 8 48.17 -3.75 77.76
N PRO A 9 48.08 -2.59 78.47
CA PRO A 9 46.81 -2.07 78.99
C PRO A 9 45.85 -1.56 77.91
N LEU A 10 46.36 -1.02 76.80
CA LEU A 10 45.52 -0.55 75.68
C LEU A 10 44.91 -1.73 74.91
N LEU A 11 45.68 -2.81 74.71
CA LEU A 11 45.17 -4.06 74.13
C LEU A 11 44.08 -4.71 75.00
N HIS A 12 44.18 -4.59 76.33
CA HIS A 12 43.17 -5.09 77.27
C HIS A 12 41.84 -4.35 77.18
N GLY A 13 41.85 -3.03 76.90
CA GLY A 13 40.62 -2.27 76.64
C GLY A 13 40.03 -2.50 75.24
N LEU A 14 40.87 -2.82 74.26
CA LEU A 14 40.44 -3.06 72.87
C LEU A 14 39.75 -4.42 72.67
N LEU A 15 40.17 -5.46 73.40
CA LEU A 15 39.62 -6.81 73.30
C LEU A 15 38.11 -6.91 73.57
N PRO A 16 37.55 -6.35 74.67
CA PRO A 16 36.11 -6.35 74.90
C PRO A 16 35.34 -5.48 73.90
N VAL A 17 35.96 -4.40 73.39
CA VAL A 17 35.37 -3.57 72.33
C VAL A 17 35.30 -4.33 71.01
N ILE A 18 36.36 -5.05 70.62
CA ILE A 18 36.38 -5.89 69.42
C ILE A 18 35.36 -7.02 69.55
N LEU A 19 35.27 -7.66 70.71
CA LEU A 19 34.28 -8.71 70.99
C LEU A 19 32.85 -8.15 70.87
N MET A 20 32.60 -6.94 71.37
CA MET A 20 31.32 -6.25 71.25
C MET A 20 30.99 -5.86 69.80
N VAL A 21 31.97 -5.42 69.00
CA VAL A 21 31.77 -5.15 67.58
C VAL A 21 31.43 -6.44 66.83
N ILE A 22 32.10 -7.55 67.15
CA ILE A 22 31.84 -8.86 66.52
C ILE A 22 30.46 -9.39 66.91
N THR A 23 30.01 -9.22 68.15
CA THR A 23 28.64 -9.62 68.55
C THR A 23 27.58 -8.73 67.92
N GLN A 24 27.84 -7.43 67.75
CA GLN A 24 26.94 -6.54 67.02
C GLN A 24 26.87 -6.87 65.52
N LEU A 25 28.00 -7.19 64.88
CA LEU A 25 28.01 -7.66 63.49
C LEU A 25 27.28 -9.00 63.32
N ALA A 26 27.45 -9.92 64.27
CA ALA A 26 26.71 -11.19 64.30
C ALA A 26 25.19 -10.96 64.45
N LEU A 27 24.77 -9.99 65.29
CA LEU A 27 23.36 -9.60 65.44
C LEU A 27 22.78 -9.05 64.13
N VAL A 28 23.53 -8.20 63.42
CA VAL A 28 23.11 -7.67 62.11
C VAL A 28 22.95 -8.80 61.09
N CYS A 29 23.86 -9.78 61.08
CA CYS A 29 23.74 -10.97 60.23
C CYS A 29 22.50 -11.80 60.57
N VAL A 30 22.19 -11.97 61.86
CA VAL A 30 20.96 -12.64 62.32
C VAL A 30 19.71 -11.88 61.85
N MET A 31 19.71 -10.54 61.93
CA MET A 31 18.57 -9.74 61.45
C MET A 31 18.36 -9.85 59.94
N ILE A 32 19.44 -9.85 59.15
CA ILE A 32 19.37 -10.06 57.69
C ILE A 32 18.85 -11.47 57.39
N ALA A 33 19.34 -12.49 58.09
CA ALA A 33 18.86 -13.86 57.94
C ALA A 33 17.39 -14.05 58.40
N PHE A 34 16.88 -13.20 59.31
CA PHE A 34 15.47 -13.22 59.72
C PHE A 34 14.54 -12.54 58.72
N ARG A 35 15.03 -11.50 58.03
CA ARG A 35 14.30 -10.83 56.95
C ARG A 35 14.03 -11.79 55.79
N ASP A 36 14.98 -12.68 55.50
CA ASP A 36 14.85 -13.66 54.43
C ASP A 36 14.17 -14.96 54.93
N ARG A 37 12.84 -15.04 54.78
CA ARG A 37 11.98 -16.09 55.40
C ARG A 37 12.34 -17.53 55.00
N HIS A 38 13.14 -17.74 53.96
CA HIS A 38 13.30 -19.03 53.29
C HIS A 38 14.37 -19.97 53.85
N GLN A 39 15.26 -19.53 54.75
CA GLN A 39 16.42 -20.35 55.17
C GLN A 39 16.41 -20.63 56.69
N ARG A 40 15.55 -21.57 57.15
CA ARG A 40 15.43 -21.96 58.58
C ARG A 40 16.75 -22.48 59.18
N LYS A 41 17.59 -23.17 58.38
CA LYS A 41 18.87 -23.72 58.83
C LYS A 41 19.92 -22.62 59.09
N VAL A 42 20.00 -21.63 58.21
CA VAL A 42 20.90 -20.46 58.36
C VAL A 42 20.50 -19.63 59.59
N ARG A 43 19.19 -19.40 59.80
CA ARG A 43 18.69 -18.72 61.00
C ARG A 43 19.09 -19.42 62.30
N LEU A 44 18.92 -20.74 62.38
CA LEU A 44 19.28 -21.52 63.57
C LEU A 44 20.79 -21.50 63.83
N PHE A 45 21.60 -21.57 62.78
CA PHE A 45 23.06 -21.51 62.88
C PHE A 45 23.55 -20.13 63.35
N CYS A 46 23.04 -19.04 62.75
CA CYS A 46 23.40 -17.68 63.16
C CYS A 46 22.93 -17.35 64.60
N LEU A 47 21.74 -17.84 65.01
CA LEU A 47 21.29 -17.69 66.40
C LEU A 47 22.20 -18.43 67.39
N GLY A 48 22.65 -19.63 67.03
CA GLY A 48 23.59 -20.41 67.83
C GLY A 48 24.94 -19.71 67.98
N LEU A 49 25.46 -19.15 66.88
CA LEU A 49 26.72 -18.39 66.86
C LEU A 49 26.63 -17.12 67.72
N PHE A 50 25.51 -16.38 67.61
CA PHE A 50 25.25 -15.21 68.44
C PHE A 50 25.12 -15.58 69.93
N GLY A 51 24.39 -16.65 70.25
CA GLY A 51 24.25 -17.15 71.62
C GLY A 51 25.59 -17.54 72.25
N LEU A 52 26.47 -18.21 71.49
CA LEU A 52 27.83 -18.54 71.93
C LEU A 52 28.69 -17.29 72.17
N ALA A 53 28.63 -16.32 71.26
CA ALA A 53 29.42 -15.09 71.37
C ALA A 53 28.93 -14.18 72.51
N ALA A 54 27.60 -14.07 72.70
CA ALA A 54 26.99 -13.34 73.81
C ALA A 54 27.25 -14.03 75.16
N GLY A 55 27.17 -15.36 75.21
CA GLY A 55 27.52 -16.14 76.39
C GLY A 55 28.99 -15.98 76.78
N PHE A 56 29.89 -15.97 75.79
CA PHE A 56 31.31 -15.71 76.00
C PHE A 56 31.57 -14.28 76.52
N GLN A 57 30.91 -13.27 75.95
CA GLN A 57 30.95 -11.89 76.49
C GLN A 57 30.49 -11.80 77.94
N LEU A 58 29.41 -12.50 78.29
CA LEU A 58 28.85 -12.48 79.64
C LEU A 58 29.79 -13.17 80.64
N VAL A 59 30.49 -14.23 80.22
CA VAL A 59 31.55 -14.87 81.00
C VAL A 59 32.75 -13.93 81.18
N CYS A 60 33.19 -13.25 80.12
CA CYS A 60 34.27 -12.26 80.20
C CYS A 60 33.94 -11.10 81.14
N MET A 61 32.75 -10.50 81.03
CA MET A 61 32.31 -9.43 81.94
C MET A 61 32.17 -9.92 83.39
N ARG A 62 31.69 -11.15 83.62
CA ARG A 62 31.57 -11.72 84.97
C ARG A 62 32.92 -12.09 85.59
N MET A 63 33.95 -12.32 84.77
CA MET A 63 35.31 -12.68 85.19
C MET A 63 36.20 -11.47 85.52
N GLU A 64 35.78 -10.23 85.23
CA GLU A 64 36.60 -9.03 85.47
C GLU A 64 36.90 -8.71 86.93
N TRP A 65 36.34 -9.43 87.93
CA TRP A 65 36.53 -9.05 89.34
C TRP A 65 37.15 -10.08 90.29
N LYS A 66 37.36 -11.35 89.94
CA LYS A 66 37.89 -12.34 90.94
C LYS A 66 38.91 -13.38 90.48
N LEU A 67 39.22 -13.51 89.19
CA LEU A 67 40.14 -14.55 88.72
C LEU A 67 41.35 -14.06 87.92
N TYR A 68 41.57 -12.75 87.79
CA TYR A 68 42.67 -12.22 86.98
C TYR A 68 44.06 -12.37 87.65
N ASP A 69 44.12 -12.25 88.98
CA ASP A 69 45.39 -12.43 89.71
C ASP A 69 45.84 -13.89 89.81
N LYS A 70 44.91 -14.87 89.79
CA LYS A 70 45.24 -16.30 89.94
C LYS A 70 45.52 -17.03 88.62
N THR A 71 44.97 -16.60 87.50
CA THR A 71 45.24 -17.23 86.19
C THR A 71 46.57 -16.79 85.58
N ARG A 72 47.12 -15.65 86.03
CA ARG A 72 48.42 -15.14 85.57
C ARG A 72 49.61 -16.02 86.00
N GLU A 73 49.43 -16.84 87.03
CA GLU A 73 50.47 -17.72 87.58
C GLU A 73 50.52 -19.10 86.92
N TYR A 74 49.48 -19.50 86.16
CA TYR A 74 49.39 -20.85 85.55
C TYR A 74 49.15 -20.88 84.03
N ALA A 75 48.83 -19.76 83.39
CA ALA A 75 48.62 -19.73 81.94
C ALA A 75 49.51 -18.65 81.29
N GLY A 76 50.55 -19.09 80.58
CA GLY A 76 51.36 -18.24 79.69
C GLY A 76 50.55 -17.66 78.53
N GLU A 77 51.19 -16.95 77.61
CA GLU A 77 50.61 -16.13 76.50
C GLU A 77 49.64 -16.85 75.51
N ALA A 78 49.42 -18.16 75.68
CA ALA A 78 48.60 -18.99 74.81
C ALA A 78 47.07 -18.64 74.71
N PRO A 79 46.39 -18.11 75.76
CA PRO A 79 44.96 -17.80 75.69
C PRO A 79 44.62 -16.69 74.70
N ALA A 80 45.48 -15.68 74.57
CA ALA A 80 45.23 -14.54 73.70
C ALA A 80 45.38 -14.91 72.22
N VAL A 81 46.37 -15.72 71.87
CA VAL A 81 46.58 -16.22 70.50
C VAL A 81 45.44 -17.15 70.09
N PHE A 82 44.97 -18.01 71.01
CA PHE A 82 43.83 -18.89 70.76
C PHE A 82 42.54 -18.09 70.54
N LEU A 83 42.30 -17.04 71.33
CA LEU A 83 41.15 -16.14 71.15
C LEU A 83 41.22 -15.38 69.82
N ALA A 84 42.39 -14.85 69.46
CA ALA A 84 42.59 -14.19 68.16
C ALA A 84 42.34 -15.15 66.99
N GLY A 85 42.81 -16.40 67.10
CA GLY A 85 42.56 -17.45 66.12
C GLY A 85 41.07 -17.81 65.97
N LEU A 86 40.34 -17.91 67.09
CA LEU A 86 38.90 -18.16 67.09
C LEU A 86 38.12 -17.01 66.41
N LEU A 87 38.49 -15.75 66.69
CA LEU A 87 37.86 -14.58 66.09
C LEU A 87 38.11 -14.52 64.57
N ILE A 88 39.33 -14.83 64.13
CA ILE A 88 39.66 -14.89 62.70
C ILE A 88 38.86 -16.01 62.02
N ALA A 89 38.75 -17.19 62.65
CA ALA A 89 37.97 -18.30 62.11
C ALA A 89 36.47 -17.95 61.99
N LEU A 90 35.90 -17.27 62.99
CA LEU A 90 34.52 -16.76 62.96
C LEU A 90 34.32 -15.73 61.84
N ALA A 91 35.26 -14.79 61.67
CA ALA A 91 35.20 -13.79 60.61
C ALA A 91 35.26 -14.43 59.21
N VAL A 92 36.14 -15.44 59.01
CA VAL A 92 36.23 -16.19 57.74
C VAL A 92 34.94 -16.95 57.45
N LEU A 93 34.35 -17.62 58.46
CA LEU A 93 33.07 -18.32 58.30
C LEU A 93 31.94 -17.36 57.91
N LEU A 94 31.87 -16.17 58.53
CA LEU A 94 30.88 -15.14 58.17
C LEU A 94 31.05 -14.66 56.71
N ILE A 95 32.30 -14.42 56.27
CA ILE A 95 32.58 -14.01 54.89
C ILE A 95 32.17 -15.10 53.89
N LEU A 96 32.46 -16.37 54.20
CA LEU A 96 32.09 -17.51 53.33
C LEU A 96 30.57 -17.64 53.19
N GLU A 97 29.82 -17.55 54.29
CA GLU A 97 28.36 -17.55 54.29
C GLU A 97 27.78 -16.36 53.49
N MET A 98 28.34 -15.17 53.67
CA MET A 98 27.90 -13.98 52.92
C MET A 98 28.14 -14.14 51.42
N ARG A 99 29.28 -14.72 51.00
CA ARG A 99 29.54 -15.04 49.59
C ARG A 99 28.65 -16.15 49.05
N TYR A 100 28.32 -17.15 49.87
CA TYR A 100 27.37 -18.20 49.51
C TYR A 100 25.98 -17.60 49.26
N LEU A 101 25.47 -16.77 50.17
CA LEU A 101 24.20 -16.06 50.02
C LEU A 101 24.17 -15.16 48.79
N GLN A 102 25.25 -14.39 48.52
CA GLN A 102 25.35 -13.57 47.33
C GLN A 102 25.35 -14.39 46.03
N ARG A 103 26.06 -15.52 45.98
CA ARG A 103 26.04 -16.43 44.83
C ARG A 103 24.67 -17.09 44.65
N TRP A 104 24.03 -17.46 45.75
CA TRP A 104 22.69 -18.04 45.73
C TRP A 104 21.66 -17.05 45.18
N HIS A 105 21.69 -15.80 45.65
CA HIS A 105 20.78 -14.75 45.17
C HIS A 105 21.03 -14.38 43.70
N ARG A 106 22.27 -14.49 43.21
CA ARG A 106 22.58 -14.35 41.78
C ARG A 106 22.13 -15.53 40.90
N SER A 107 21.86 -16.69 41.49
CA SER A 107 21.55 -17.92 40.76
C SER A 107 20.09 -18.38 40.92
N HIS A 108 19.30 -17.74 41.80
CA HIS A 108 17.93 -18.13 42.09
C HIS A 108 16.98 -16.95 41.86
N ILE A 109 15.96 -17.20 41.04
CA ILE A 109 14.89 -16.23 40.79
C ILE A 109 13.99 -16.22 42.03
N THR A 110 13.90 -15.07 42.70
CA THR A 110 12.97 -14.88 43.84
C THR A 110 11.59 -14.44 43.34
N GLN A 111 10.56 -14.63 44.18
CA GLN A 111 9.21 -14.14 43.89
C GLN A 111 9.19 -12.61 43.70
N GLU A 112 9.99 -11.88 44.46
CA GLU A 112 10.13 -10.42 44.34
C GLU A 112 10.71 -10.04 42.97
N SER A 113 11.71 -10.76 42.46
CA SER A 113 12.26 -10.52 41.12
C SER A 113 11.25 -10.80 40.00
N ILE A 114 10.36 -11.79 40.16
CA ILE A 114 9.27 -12.05 39.20
C ILE A 114 8.27 -10.90 39.19
N GLN A 115 7.86 -10.44 40.38
CA GLN A 115 6.95 -9.30 40.53
C GLN A 115 7.56 -8.03 39.94
N GLU A 116 8.83 -7.75 40.23
CA GLU A 116 9.57 -6.60 39.73
C GLU A 116 9.68 -6.64 38.20
N SER A 117 10.06 -7.80 37.63
CA SER A 117 10.15 -7.96 36.17
C SER A 117 8.81 -7.73 35.48
N ILE A 118 7.72 -8.25 36.04
CA ILE A 118 6.38 -8.12 35.47
C ILE A 118 5.82 -6.69 35.62
N ASN A 119 6.19 -5.97 36.68
CA ASN A 119 5.77 -4.59 36.92
C ASN A 119 6.21 -3.62 35.82
N TYR A 120 7.35 -3.87 35.17
CA TYR A 120 7.89 -3.04 34.08
C TYR A 120 7.47 -3.50 32.68
N LEU A 121 6.69 -4.58 32.56
CA LEU A 121 6.16 -4.97 31.25
C LEU A 121 5.18 -3.91 30.73
N PRO A 122 5.27 -3.52 29.45
CA PRO A 122 4.33 -2.58 28.83
C PRO A 122 2.92 -3.18 28.63
N VAL A 123 2.75 -4.47 28.92
CA VAL A 123 1.48 -5.20 28.82
C VAL A 123 0.84 -5.24 30.21
N GLY A 124 -0.45 -4.94 30.33
CA GLY A 124 -1.20 -5.17 31.56
C GLY A 124 -1.38 -6.67 31.79
N LEU A 125 -0.97 -7.16 32.96
CA LEU A 125 -1.08 -8.57 33.35
C LEU A 125 -1.75 -8.70 34.71
N CYS A 126 -2.77 -9.54 34.78
CA CYS A 126 -3.39 -9.98 36.04
C CYS A 126 -3.65 -11.48 36.01
N PHE A 127 -3.29 -12.15 37.11
CA PHE A 127 -3.63 -13.54 37.37
C PHE A 127 -4.50 -13.62 38.61
N TYR A 128 -5.64 -14.27 38.48
CA TYR A 128 -6.60 -14.45 39.57
C TYR A 128 -7.18 -15.88 39.60
N GLY A 129 -7.60 -16.30 40.78
CA GLY A 129 -8.15 -17.63 41.01
C GLY A 129 -9.60 -17.76 40.56
N ALA A 130 -10.13 -18.98 40.60
CA ALA A 130 -11.56 -19.22 40.37
C ALA A 130 -12.46 -18.53 41.40
N ASP A 131 -11.92 -18.17 42.56
CA ASP A 131 -12.58 -17.37 43.61
C ASP A 131 -12.51 -15.84 43.34
N GLY A 132 -11.83 -15.41 42.28
CA GLY A 132 -11.65 -14.01 41.93
C GLY A 132 -10.50 -13.32 42.65
N ARG A 133 -9.82 -14.00 43.58
CA ARG A 133 -8.67 -13.43 44.30
C ARG A 133 -7.49 -13.23 43.36
N VAL A 134 -6.96 -12.01 43.34
CA VAL A 134 -5.79 -11.64 42.55
C VAL A 134 -4.51 -12.14 43.25
N PHE A 135 -3.67 -12.89 42.54
CA PHE A 135 -2.40 -13.40 43.06
C PHE A 135 -1.18 -12.66 42.50
N LEU A 136 -1.29 -12.18 41.25
CA LEU A 136 -0.20 -11.51 40.55
C LEU A 136 -0.79 -10.44 39.65
N VAL A 137 -0.34 -9.20 39.81
CA VAL A 137 -0.79 -8.08 38.99
C VAL A 137 0.34 -7.08 38.83
N ASN A 138 0.48 -6.53 37.63
CA ASN A 138 1.50 -5.54 37.33
C ASN A 138 0.98 -4.11 37.44
N TYR A 139 1.88 -3.11 37.42
CA TYR A 139 1.48 -1.71 37.55
C TYR A 139 0.55 -1.24 36.42
N GLN A 140 0.81 -1.68 35.18
CA GLN A 140 -0.05 -1.32 34.04
C GLN A 140 -1.49 -1.77 34.25
N MET A 141 -1.72 -3.01 34.68
CA MET A 141 -3.08 -3.51 34.90
C MET A 141 -3.78 -2.84 36.09
N LYS A 142 -3.05 -2.50 37.16
CA LYS A 142 -3.62 -1.73 38.28
C LYS A 142 -4.09 -0.36 37.81
N GLU A 143 -3.28 0.32 37.02
CA GLU A 143 -3.59 1.64 36.48
C GLU A 143 -4.79 1.58 35.52
N LEU A 144 -4.83 0.59 34.63
CA LEU A 144 -5.97 0.36 33.73
C LEU A 144 -7.27 0.08 34.51
N CYS A 145 -7.22 -0.76 35.54
CA CYS A 145 -8.39 -1.00 36.40
C CYS A 145 -8.88 0.28 37.07
N ARG A 146 -7.97 1.07 37.63
CA ARG A 146 -8.30 2.34 38.28
C ARG A 146 -8.93 3.34 37.30
N ARG A 147 -8.45 3.39 36.06
CA ARG A 147 -9.00 4.27 35.02
C ARG A 147 -10.35 3.81 34.46
N ILE A 148 -10.58 2.49 34.34
CA ILE A 148 -11.80 1.93 33.73
C ILE A 148 -12.92 1.81 34.76
N CYS A 149 -12.63 1.25 35.94
CA CYS A 149 -13.63 0.96 36.97
C CYS A 149 -13.64 1.98 38.12
N GLY A 150 -12.63 2.85 38.24
CA GLY A 150 -12.51 3.81 39.35
C GLY A 150 -12.05 3.21 40.69
N GLU A 151 -11.89 1.88 40.76
CA GLU A 151 -11.55 1.14 41.98
C GLU A 151 -10.21 0.40 41.86
N GLU A 152 -9.62 0.03 43.00
CA GLU A 152 -8.46 -0.84 43.01
C GLU A 152 -8.83 -2.29 42.65
N LEU A 153 -7.92 -2.96 41.93
CA LEU A 153 -8.12 -4.34 41.48
C LEU A 153 -8.06 -5.33 42.65
N THR A 154 -9.19 -5.55 43.31
CA THR A 154 -9.34 -6.51 44.42
C THR A 154 -9.89 -7.86 43.96
N ASN A 155 -10.80 -7.85 42.97
CA ASN A 155 -11.43 -9.03 42.41
C ASN A 155 -11.31 -9.07 40.88
N GLY A 156 -10.61 -10.07 40.35
CA GLY A 156 -10.40 -10.24 38.92
C GLY A 156 -11.66 -10.65 38.13
N ILE A 157 -12.64 -11.29 38.79
CA ILE A 157 -13.93 -11.63 38.17
C ILE A 157 -14.75 -10.37 37.95
N HIS A 158 -14.89 -9.54 38.98
CA HIS A 158 -15.64 -8.28 38.91
C HIS A 158 -15.08 -7.36 37.82
N PHE A 159 -13.74 -7.24 37.76
CA PHE A 159 -13.08 -6.46 36.72
C PHE A 159 -13.35 -7.01 35.31
N TRP A 160 -13.27 -8.34 35.13
CA TRP A 160 -13.58 -8.96 33.84
C TRP A 160 -15.06 -8.76 33.42
N GLU A 161 -15.99 -8.83 34.36
CA GLU A 161 -17.42 -8.61 34.07
C GLU A 161 -17.71 -7.17 33.64
N CYS A 162 -17.03 -6.20 34.24
CA CYS A 162 -17.09 -4.80 33.80
C CYS A 162 -16.61 -4.64 32.35
N LEU A 163 -15.50 -5.32 31.98
CA LEU A 163 -14.95 -5.29 30.62
C LEU A 163 -15.82 -6.05 29.60
N ARG A 164 -16.46 -7.16 30.01
CA ARG A 164 -17.20 -8.05 29.12
C ARG A 164 -18.45 -7.41 28.51
N GLN A 165 -18.95 -6.30 29.07
CA GLN A 165 -20.09 -5.56 28.50
C GLN A 165 -19.87 -5.19 27.02
N THR A 166 -18.60 -5.09 26.58
CA THR A 166 -18.21 -4.73 25.21
C THR A 166 -17.94 -5.93 24.29
N GLY A 167 -18.06 -7.18 24.76
CA GLY A 167 -17.86 -8.41 23.96
C GLY A 167 -16.89 -9.43 24.58
N GLU A 168 -16.58 -10.52 23.85
CA GLU A 168 -15.64 -11.57 24.30
C GLU A 168 -14.17 -11.13 24.31
N HIS A 169 -13.82 -10.19 23.42
CA HIS A 169 -12.51 -9.54 23.33
C HIS A 169 -12.70 -8.02 23.36
N PRO A 170 -12.88 -7.42 24.55
CA PRO A 170 -13.21 -6.01 24.63
C PRO A 170 -12.03 -5.16 24.18
N ILE A 171 -12.29 -4.29 23.20
CA ILE A 171 -11.40 -3.23 22.75
C ILE A 171 -11.97 -1.92 23.28
N LEU A 172 -11.21 -1.24 24.14
CA LEU A 172 -11.66 -0.02 24.81
C LEU A 172 -10.76 1.13 24.40
N ARG A 173 -11.39 2.22 23.96
CA ARG A 173 -10.73 3.49 23.70
C ARG A 173 -10.81 4.36 24.96
N MET A 174 -9.65 4.73 25.48
CA MET A 174 -9.50 5.57 26.65
C MET A 174 -9.70 7.05 26.30
N PRO A 175 -9.97 7.93 27.28
CA PRO A 175 -10.16 9.36 27.03
C PRO A 175 -8.92 10.08 26.47
N ASP A 176 -7.73 9.53 26.70
CA ASP A 176 -6.45 10.02 26.17
C ASP A 176 -6.20 9.61 24.71
N GLY A 177 -7.12 8.85 24.11
CA GLY A 177 -7.03 8.37 22.73
C GLY A 177 -6.35 7.01 22.57
N THR A 178 -5.75 6.45 23.63
CA THR A 178 -5.15 5.12 23.59
C THR A 178 -6.21 4.02 23.50
N VAL A 179 -5.90 2.92 22.82
CA VAL A 179 -6.81 1.79 22.62
C VAL A 179 -6.19 0.54 23.23
N TYR A 180 -6.90 -0.08 24.17
CA TYR A 180 -6.46 -1.32 24.82
C TYR A 180 -7.37 -2.49 24.43
N SER A 181 -6.74 -3.61 24.07
CA SER A 181 -7.41 -4.90 23.86
C SER A 181 -7.22 -5.78 25.09
N PHE A 182 -8.33 -6.31 25.61
CA PHE A 182 -8.33 -7.22 26.75
C PHE A 182 -8.60 -8.65 26.31
N THR A 183 -7.78 -9.58 26.81
CA THR A 183 -7.97 -11.01 26.56
C THR A 183 -7.88 -11.80 27.85
N ARG A 184 -8.84 -12.71 28.05
CA ARG A 184 -8.87 -13.64 29.18
C ARG A 184 -8.61 -15.05 28.69
N ARG A 185 -7.63 -15.72 29.30
CA ARG A 185 -7.36 -17.14 29.06
C ARG A 185 -7.41 -17.89 30.39
N ILE A 186 -8.14 -18.99 30.42
CA ILE A 186 -8.20 -19.86 31.60
C ILE A 186 -7.17 -20.97 31.42
N ARG A 187 -6.28 -21.14 32.41
CA ARG A 187 -5.31 -22.24 32.44
C ARG A 187 -5.70 -23.21 33.54
N SER A 188 -5.86 -24.49 33.19
CA SER A 188 -6.13 -25.57 34.13
C SER A 188 -5.00 -26.60 34.08
N ARG A 189 -3.95 -26.37 34.87
CA ARG A 189 -2.93 -27.39 35.19
C ARG A 189 -2.80 -27.45 36.71
N GLY A 190 -3.76 -28.13 37.35
CA GLY A 190 -3.87 -28.24 38.80
C GLY A 190 -4.98 -27.35 39.35
N TYR A 191 -4.68 -26.07 39.60
CA TYR A 191 -5.68 -25.08 40.02
C TYR A 191 -6.09 -24.20 38.84
N PRO A 192 -7.39 -23.92 38.65
CA PRO A 192 -7.86 -23.03 37.59
C PRO A 192 -7.40 -21.59 37.88
N VAL A 193 -6.49 -21.09 37.04
CA VAL A 193 -6.00 -19.71 37.09
C VAL A 193 -6.45 -18.99 35.83
N CYS A 194 -7.05 -17.82 36.02
CA CYS A 194 -7.39 -16.92 34.92
C CYS A 194 -6.22 -15.96 34.68
N GLU A 195 -5.75 -15.90 33.43
CA GLU A 195 -4.77 -14.96 32.91
C GLU A 195 -5.52 -13.86 32.14
N LEU A 196 -5.51 -12.65 32.66
CA LEU A 196 -6.07 -11.46 32.02
C LEU A 196 -4.93 -10.59 31.50
N LYS A 197 -4.97 -10.28 30.21
CA LYS A 197 -4.01 -9.42 29.53
C LYS A 197 -4.69 -8.17 29.00
N ALA A 198 -3.98 -7.05 29.09
CA ALA A 198 -4.32 -5.82 28.40
C ALA A 198 -3.13 -5.42 27.52
N MET A 199 -3.37 -5.31 26.21
CA MET A 199 -2.36 -4.88 25.25
C MET A 199 -2.77 -3.52 24.68
N ASP A 200 -1.82 -2.59 24.63
CA ASP A 200 -1.99 -1.38 23.82
C ASP A 200 -1.99 -1.80 22.35
N VAL A 201 -3.13 -1.58 21.70
CA VAL A 201 -3.38 -1.86 20.29
C VAL A 201 -3.68 -0.58 19.52
N THR A 202 -3.33 0.60 20.05
CA THR A 202 -3.62 1.90 19.43
C THR A 202 -3.15 1.92 17.98
N ARG A 203 -1.88 1.54 17.75
CA ARG A 203 -1.31 1.55 16.41
C ARG A 203 -1.98 0.55 15.47
N GLN A 204 -2.26 -0.66 15.95
CA GLN A 204 -2.93 -1.70 15.17
C GLN A 204 -4.37 -1.31 14.84
N TYR A 205 -5.07 -0.66 15.76
CA TYR A 205 -6.42 -0.17 15.57
C TYR A 205 -6.46 0.94 14.52
N GLU A 206 -5.56 1.92 14.61
CA GLU A 206 -5.40 2.98 13.59
C GLU A 206 -5.15 2.40 12.20
N LEU A 207 -4.18 1.49 12.07
CA LEU A 207 -3.87 0.81 10.81
C LEU A 207 -5.07 0.02 10.27
N SER A 208 -5.80 -0.67 11.14
CA SER A 208 -7.01 -1.40 10.73
C SER A 208 -8.11 -0.48 10.23
N MET A 209 -8.23 0.73 10.81
CA MET A 209 -9.18 1.73 10.33
C MET A 209 -8.74 2.30 8.98
N GLU A 210 -7.45 2.62 8.81
CA GLU A 210 -6.88 3.12 7.55
C GLU A 210 -7.10 2.11 6.40
N ILE A 211 -6.78 0.84 6.64
CA ILE A 211 -7.00 -0.25 5.65
C ILE A 211 -8.49 -0.38 5.31
N ALA A 212 -9.38 -0.26 6.30
CA ALA A 212 -10.82 -0.35 6.05
C ALA A 212 -11.32 0.82 5.19
N GLU A 213 -10.76 2.01 5.38
CA GLU A 213 -11.07 3.19 4.56
C GLU A 213 -10.52 3.05 3.14
N GLU A 214 -9.28 2.60 2.98
CA GLU A 214 -8.66 2.38 1.67
C GLU A 214 -9.39 1.29 0.87
N ASN A 215 -9.76 0.17 1.50
CA ASN A 215 -10.56 -0.88 0.86
C ASN A 215 -11.90 -0.35 0.35
N LYS A 216 -12.58 0.48 1.14
CA LYS A 216 -13.85 1.09 0.73
C LYS A 216 -13.66 2.01 -0.49
N MET A 217 -12.56 2.76 -0.54
CA MET A 217 -12.24 3.60 -1.70
C MET A 217 -11.92 2.75 -2.94
N LEU A 218 -11.18 1.65 -2.77
CA LEU A 218 -10.87 0.70 -3.85
C LEU A 218 -12.13 0.03 -4.40
N GLU A 219 -13.05 -0.40 -3.54
CA GLU A 219 -14.35 -0.95 -3.96
C GLU A 219 -15.12 0.06 -4.81
N ALA A 220 -15.25 1.31 -4.35
CA ALA A 220 -15.92 2.37 -5.11
C ALA A 220 -15.25 2.69 -6.45
N MET A 221 -13.91 2.61 -6.52
CA MET A 221 -13.18 2.80 -7.77
C MET A 221 -13.37 1.63 -8.75
N ASN A 222 -13.44 0.40 -8.22
CA ASN A 222 -13.67 -0.79 -9.03
C ASN A 222 -15.08 -0.78 -9.66
N GLU A 223 -16.11 -0.41 -8.88
CA GLU A 223 -17.47 -0.22 -9.40
C GLU A 223 -17.50 0.82 -10.54
N ARG A 224 -16.80 1.94 -10.37
CA ARG A 224 -16.68 2.97 -11.42
C ARG A 224 -16.01 2.44 -12.68
N LEU A 225 -14.93 1.67 -12.54
CA LEU A 225 -14.23 1.08 -13.70
C LEU A 225 -15.10 0.10 -14.46
N GLN A 226 -15.92 -0.70 -13.78
CA GLN A 226 -16.87 -1.60 -14.43
C GLN A 226 -17.90 -0.83 -15.26
N ILE A 227 -18.49 0.23 -14.71
CA ILE A 227 -19.44 1.10 -15.42
C ILE A 227 -18.79 1.73 -16.66
N TYR A 228 -17.54 2.22 -16.54
CA TYR A 228 -16.81 2.74 -17.69
C TYR A 228 -16.53 1.67 -18.73
N GLY A 229 -16.17 0.44 -18.32
CA GLY A 229 -15.98 -0.69 -19.22
C GLY A 229 -17.22 -0.99 -20.06
N GLU A 230 -18.38 -1.12 -19.42
CA GLU A 230 -19.65 -1.37 -20.11
C GLU A 230 -20.03 -0.22 -21.06
N THR A 231 -19.81 1.02 -20.64
CA THR A 231 -20.11 2.21 -21.45
C THR A 231 -19.22 2.27 -22.69
N VAL A 232 -17.92 2.03 -22.54
CA VAL A 232 -16.97 2.03 -23.66
C VAL A 232 -17.29 0.91 -24.64
N GLU A 233 -17.64 -0.28 -24.16
CA GLU A 233 -18.02 -1.40 -25.03
C GLU A 233 -19.33 -1.11 -25.80
N ALA A 234 -20.31 -0.47 -25.16
CA ALA A 234 -21.53 -0.04 -25.84
C ALA A 234 -21.25 1.01 -26.92
N VAL A 235 -20.46 2.04 -26.60
CA VAL A 235 -20.08 3.10 -27.54
C VAL A 235 -19.25 2.54 -28.71
N ALA A 236 -18.32 1.62 -28.44
CA ALA A 236 -17.52 0.98 -29.48
C ALA A 236 -18.42 0.18 -30.45
N ARG A 237 -19.37 -0.60 -29.93
CA ARG A 237 -20.33 -1.36 -30.75
C ARG A 237 -21.21 -0.46 -31.60
N GLU A 238 -21.73 0.64 -31.04
CA GLU A 238 -22.53 1.60 -31.81
C GLU A 238 -21.71 2.23 -32.93
N ARG A 239 -20.45 2.57 -32.65
CA ARG A 239 -19.53 3.13 -33.65
C ARG A 239 -19.24 2.15 -34.78
N GLU A 240 -18.90 0.91 -34.47
CA GLU A 240 -18.66 -0.14 -35.48
C GLU A 240 -19.91 -0.38 -36.34
N MET A 241 -21.10 -0.43 -35.72
CA MET A 241 -22.36 -0.54 -36.47
C MET A 241 -22.59 0.64 -37.39
N LEU A 242 -22.29 1.86 -36.93
CA LEU A 242 -22.44 3.06 -37.74
C LEU A 242 -21.48 3.04 -38.93
N GLU A 243 -20.21 2.71 -38.70
CA GLU A 243 -19.19 2.60 -39.74
C GLU A 243 -19.60 1.52 -40.78
N ALA A 244 -20.09 0.37 -40.34
CA ALA A 244 -20.61 -0.67 -41.23
C ALA A 244 -21.82 -0.21 -42.05
N ARG A 245 -22.77 0.51 -41.43
CA ARG A 245 -23.95 1.05 -42.15
C ARG A 245 -23.56 2.08 -43.21
N ILE A 246 -22.65 2.99 -42.88
CA ILE A 246 -22.13 3.99 -43.82
C ILE A 246 -21.49 3.28 -45.00
N HIS A 247 -20.60 2.32 -44.74
CA HIS A 247 -19.91 1.56 -45.78
C HIS A 247 -20.89 0.82 -46.71
N ILE A 248 -21.86 0.09 -46.14
CA ILE A 248 -22.88 -0.62 -46.93
C ILE A 248 -23.69 0.37 -47.79
N HIS A 249 -24.11 1.49 -47.22
CA HIS A 249 -24.90 2.48 -47.94
C HIS A 249 -24.11 3.10 -49.10
N ASP A 250 -22.84 3.41 -48.89
CA ASP A 250 -21.98 3.99 -49.92
C ASP A 250 -21.75 3.02 -51.09
N SER A 251 -21.43 1.76 -50.79
CA SER A 251 -21.25 0.73 -51.82
C SER A 251 -22.54 0.43 -52.58
N LEU A 252 -23.70 0.38 -51.88
CA LEU A 252 -24.99 0.25 -52.54
C LEU A 252 -25.31 1.46 -53.41
N GLY A 253 -24.97 2.66 -52.95
CA GLY A 253 -25.11 3.90 -53.71
C GLY A 253 -24.33 3.84 -55.03
N GLN A 254 -23.07 3.40 -54.98
CA GLN A 254 -22.23 3.20 -56.16
C GLN A 254 -22.81 2.18 -57.14
N LEU A 255 -23.30 1.03 -56.64
CA LEU A 255 -23.92 0.00 -57.46
C LEU A 255 -25.21 0.49 -58.16
N LEU A 256 -26.05 1.24 -57.43
CA LEU A 256 -27.27 1.83 -57.97
C LEU A 256 -26.97 2.92 -59.00
N LEU A 257 -25.93 3.73 -58.79
CA LEU A 257 -25.46 4.72 -59.75
C LEU A 257 -25.04 4.06 -61.07
N ALA A 258 -24.20 3.02 -60.97
CA ALA A 258 -23.72 2.26 -62.12
C ALA A 258 -24.88 1.62 -62.90
N ALA A 259 -25.86 1.03 -62.20
CA ALA A 259 -27.06 0.49 -62.84
C ALA A 259 -27.91 1.57 -63.53
N ARG A 260 -28.14 2.71 -62.87
CA ARG A 260 -28.95 3.80 -63.44
C ARG A 260 -28.31 4.37 -64.69
N TYR A 261 -26.99 4.55 -64.67
CA TYR A 261 -26.23 5.04 -65.82
C TYR A 261 -26.42 4.16 -67.06
N VAL A 262 -26.38 2.82 -66.88
CA VAL A 262 -26.63 1.83 -67.95
C VAL A 262 -28.04 1.91 -68.51
N LEU A 263 -29.04 2.07 -67.63
CA LEU A 263 -30.43 2.13 -68.05
C LEU A 263 -30.79 3.43 -68.77
N GLN A 264 -30.11 4.53 -68.47
CA GLN A 264 -30.35 5.84 -69.08
C GLN A 264 -29.61 6.05 -70.41
N HIS A 265 -28.59 5.24 -70.72
CA HIS A 265 -27.84 5.29 -71.99
C HIS A 265 -27.97 3.96 -72.78
N PRO A 266 -29.15 3.68 -73.37
CA PRO A 266 -29.43 2.43 -74.09
C PRO A 266 -28.65 2.26 -75.42
N GLU A 267 -27.91 3.28 -75.88
CA GLU A 267 -27.14 3.26 -77.14
C GLU A 267 -25.72 2.67 -76.99
N ILE A 268 -25.37 2.14 -75.82
CA ILE A 268 -24.06 1.52 -75.55
C ILE A 268 -24.03 0.11 -76.15
N GLU A 269 -23.76 0.02 -77.46
CA GLU A 269 -23.58 -1.24 -78.20
C GLU A 269 -22.17 -1.85 -78.07
N ARG A 270 -21.27 -1.32 -77.23
CA ARG A 270 -19.90 -1.86 -77.07
C ARG A 270 -19.78 -2.80 -75.87
N GLU A 271 -19.60 -4.09 -76.15
CA GLU A 271 -19.30 -5.18 -75.21
C GLU A 271 -18.21 -4.83 -74.16
N GLU A 272 -17.28 -3.94 -74.53
CA GLU A 272 -16.21 -3.39 -73.67
C GLU A 272 -16.75 -2.66 -72.42
N GLN A 273 -17.72 -1.76 -72.60
CA GLN A 273 -18.27 -0.93 -71.51
C GLN A 273 -19.15 -1.76 -70.58
N ARG A 274 -19.86 -2.75 -71.14
CA ARG A 274 -20.62 -3.74 -70.34
C ARG A 274 -19.69 -4.61 -69.48
N ARG A 275 -18.52 -5.00 -69.99
CA ARG A 275 -17.51 -5.70 -69.18
C ARG A 275 -16.94 -4.82 -68.08
N GLN A 276 -16.57 -3.56 -68.38
CA GLN A 276 -16.09 -2.62 -67.37
C GLN A 276 -17.10 -2.42 -66.23
N LEU A 277 -18.39 -2.29 -66.55
CA LEU A 277 -19.47 -2.20 -65.56
C LEU A 277 -19.63 -3.46 -64.71
N VAL A 278 -19.53 -4.65 -65.31
CA VAL A 278 -19.55 -5.92 -64.55
C VAL A 278 -18.32 -6.01 -63.65
N THR A 279 -17.15 -5.56 -64.10
CA THR A 279 -15.93 -5.49 -63.27
C THR A 279 -16.10 -4.52 -62.10
N LEU A 280 -16.67 -3.33 -62.34
CA LEU A 280 -16.98 -2.33 -61.31
C LEU A 280 -18.01 -2.87 -60.29
N TRP A 281 -19.01 -3.62 -60.76
CA TRP A 281 -19.96 -4.33 -59.92
C TRP A 281 -19.27 -5.43 -59.07
N GLN A 282 -18.39 -6.21 -59.68
CA GLN A 282 -17.63 -7.27 -59.01
C GLN A 282 -16.61 -6.72 -58.01
N GLN A 283 -15.96 -5.60 -58.31
CA GLN A 283 -15.04 -4.91 -57.40
C GLN A 283 -15.77 -4.33 -56.19
N ASN A 284 -16.93 -3.67 -56.38
CA ASN A 284 -17.73 -3.14 -55.28
C ASN A 284 -18.36 -4.24 -54.41
N LEU A 285 -18.81 -5.35 -55.00
CA LEU A 285 -19.21 -6.55 -54.25
C LEU A 285 -18.02 -7.17 -53.50
N GLY A 286 -16.82 -7.12 -54.09
CA GLY A 286 -15.57 -7.54 -53.45
C GLY A 286 -15.23 -6.69 -52.22
N MET A 287 -15.42 -5.38 -52.29
CA MET A 287 -15.25 -4.45 -51.16
C MET A 287 -16.29 -4.70 -50.05
N LEU A 288 -17.55 -4.99 -50.40
CA LEU A 288 -18.61 -5.34 -49.45
C LEU A 288 -18.34 -6.66 -48.69
N TRP A 289 -17.64 -7.60 -49.30
CA TRP A 289 -17.42 -8.93 -48.71
C TRP A 289 -16.04 -9.15 -48.09
N LYS A 290 -15.02 -8.36 -48.43
CA LYS A 290 -13.65 -8.57 -47.89
C LYS A 290 -13.21 -7.58 -46.83
N GLY A 291 -13.93 -6.49 -46.58
CA GLY A 291 -13.68 -5.61 -45.42
C GLY A 291 -12.34 -4.87 -45.42
N ASP A 292 -11.48 -5.08 -46.42
CA ASP A 292 -10.25 -4.33 -46.63
C ASP A 292 -10.32 -3.66 -48.02
N PRO A 293 -10.12 -2.33 -48.11
CA PRO A 293 -9.89 -1.69 -49.39
C PRO A 293 -8.53 -2.18 -49.93
N PRO A 294 -8.43 -2.61 -51.19
CA PRO A 294 -7.12 -2.84 -51.78
C PRO A 294 -6.36 -1.51 -51.79
N ALA A 295 -5.10 -1.56 -51.37
CA ALA A 295 -4.15 -0.47 -51.57
C ALA A 295 -3.83 -0.37 -53.07
N GLN A 296 -4.70 0.29 -53.81
CA GLN A 296 -4.53 0.64 -55.21
C GLN A 296 -4.86 2.13 -55.40
N ASP A 297 -4.17 2.76 -56.34
CA ASP A 297 -4.02 4.21 -56.45
C ASP A 297 -5.39 4.91 -56.58
N ALA A 298 -5.80 5.61 -55.52
CA ALA A 298 -7.14 6.16 -55.37
C ALA A 298 -7.43 7.27 -56.40
N TYR A 299 -6.40 7.94 -56.94
CA TYR A 299 -6.59 8.92 -58.02
C TYR A 299 -6.66 8.28 -59.41
N GLU A 300 -5.98 7.16 -59.65
CA GLU A 300 -6.10 6.41 -60.92
C GLU A 300 -7.47 5.75 -61.04
N ASP A 301 -7.95 5.10 -59.96
CA ASP A 301 -9.30 4.52 -59.91
C ASP A 301 -10.38 5.58 -60.17
N LEU A 302 -10.20 6.82 -59.68
CA LEU A 302 -11.14 7.91 -59.93
C LEU A 302 -11.13 8.39 -61.39
N ALA A 303 -9.97 8.38 -62.04
CA ALA A 303 -9.85 8.73 -63.45
C ALA A 303 -10.55 7.67 -64.33
N ASP A 304 -10.35 6.39 -64.03
CA ASP A 304 -10.97 5.27 -64.73
C ASP A 304 -12.50 5.29 -64.58
N ILE A 305 -13.01 5.57 -63.38
CA ILE A 305 -14.45 5.73 -63.13
C ILE A 305 -15.00 6.92 -63.92
N ALA A 306 -14.29 8.05 -63.94
CA ALA A 306 -14.74 9.23 -64.66
C ALA A 306 -14.81 9.00 -66.18
N GLU A 307 -13.81 8.34 -66.76
CA GLU A 307 -13.79 7.96 -68.18
C GLU A 307 -14.94 6.99 -68.51
N THR A 308 -15.18 6.00 -67.65
CA THR A 308 -16.27 5.02 -67.81
C THR A 308 -17.65 5.68 -67.83
N VAL A 309 -17.82 6.75 -67.05
CA VAL A 309 -19.08 7.48 -66.90
C VAL A 309 -19.17 8.69 -67.87
N GLY A 310 -18.12 8.92 -68.67
CA GLY A 310 -18.09 9.96 -69.70
C GLY A 310 -17.85 11.38 -69.17
N VAL A 311 -17.20 11.52 -68.01
CA VAL A 311 -16.88 12.81 -67.38
C VAL A 311 -15.37 13.07 -67.45
N SER A 312 -14.97 14.24 -67.92
CA SER A 312 -13.57 14.68 -67.91
C SER A 312 -13.23 15.42 -66.61
N ILE A 313 -12.20 14.98 -65.89
CA ILE A 313 -11.73 15.67 -64.67
C ILE A 313 -10.52 16.56 -64.99
N PHE A 314 -10.62 17.85 -64.66
CA PHE A 314 -9.55 18.82 -64.82
C PHE A 314 -8.95 19.20 -63.47
N TYR A 315 -7.69 18.86 -63.26
CA TYR A 315 -6.94 19.22 -62.06
C TYR A 315 -6.15 20.52 -62.27
N ASP A 316 -6.41 21.52 -61.43
CA ASP A 316 -5.66 22.78 -61.37
C ASP A 316 -4.97 22.86 -60.00
N GLY A 317 -3.75 22.33 -59.91
CA GLY A 317 -2.93 22.32 -58.69
C GLY A 317 -2.09 21.06 -58.52
N SER A 318 -1.37 20.97 -57.39
CA SER A 318 -0.61 19.77 -57.01
C SER A 318 -1.47 18.83 -56.18
N LEU A 319 -1.63 17.57 -56.62
CA LEU A 319 -2.26 16.53 -55.82
C LEU A 319 -1.36 16.15 -54.62
N PRO A 320 -1.89 16.11 -53.39
CA PRO A 320 -1.16 15.59 -52.25
C PRO A 320 -0.93 14.09 -52.39
N PRO A 321 0.07 13.50 -51.70
CA PRO A 321 0.29 12.05 -51.70
C PRO A 321 -0.97 11.31 -51.23
N GLU A 322 -1.34 10.22 -51.88
CA GLU A 322 -2.57 9.47 -51.57
C GLU A 322 -2.57 8.87 -50.14
N ASP A 323 -1.41 8.42 -49.67
CA ASP A 323 -1.21 7.93 -48.31
C ASP A 323 -1.33 9.02 -47.23
N SER A 324 -1.32 10.29 -47.63
CA SER A 324 -1.53 11.38 -46.69
C SER A 324 -2.97 11.42 -46.20
N ARG A 325 -3.16 11.95 -45.00
CA ARG A 325 -4.49 12.12 -44.42
C ARG A 325 -5.36 13.02 -45.30
N GLU A 326 -4.75 14.06 -45.85
CA GLU A 326 -5.35 15.01 -46.77
C GLU A 326 -5.68 14.36 -48.12
N GLY A 327 -4.81 13.48 -48.62
CA GLY A 327 -4.99 12.76 -49.88
C GLY A 327 -6.22 11.86 -49.89
N ARG A 328 -6.43 11.08 -48.83
CA ARG A 328 -7.63 10.24 -48.67
C ARG A 328 -8.92 11.06 -48.61
N VAL A 329 -8.92 12.18 -47.87
CA VAL A 329 -10.09 13.06 -47.78
C VAL A 329 -10.36 13.74 -49.13
N LEU A 330 -9.31 14.17 -49.85
CA LEU A 330 -9.44 14.74 -51.18
C LEU A 330 -10.01 13.74 -52.19
N ALA A 331 -9.54 12.49 -52.20
CA ALA A 331 -10.09 11.44 -53.06
C ALA A 331 -11.60 11.26 -52.80
N ARG A 332 -12.01 11.27 -51.53
CA ARG A 332 -13.43 11.20 -51.16
C ARG A 332 -14.25 12.39 -51.64
N ILE A 333 -13.70 13.61 -51.53
CA ILE A 333 -14.33 14.83 -52.06
C ILE A 333 -14.51 14.73 -53.58
N ILE A 334 -13.48 14.33 -54.32
CA ILE A 334 -13.54 14.20 -55.78
C ILE A 334 -14.57 13.15 -56.19
N HIS A 335 -14.58 12.00 -55.51
CA HIS A 335 -15.54 10.92 -55.76
C HIS A 335 -17.00 11.40 -55.61
N GLU A 336 -17.31 12.09 -54.51
CA GLU A 336 -18.65 12.60 -54.27
C GLU A 336 -19.03 13.70 -55.29
N CYS A 337 -18.09 14.57 -55.66
CA CYS A 337 -18.31 15.58 -56.69
C CYS A 337 -18.54 14.97 -58.09
N LEU A 338 -17.83 13.90 -58.43
CA LEU A 338 -18.04 13.13 -59.66
C LEU A 338 -19.43 12.49 -59.66
N THR A 339 -19.80 11.85 -58.55
CA THR A 339 -21.13 11.26 -58.35
C THR A 339 -22.24 12.30 -58.52
N ASN A 340 -22.08 13.49 -57.93
CA ASN A 340 -23.02 14.59 -58.05
C ASN A 340 -23.10 15.15 -59.48
N THR A 341 -21.97 15.27 -60.17
CA THR A 341 -21.89 15.74 -61.55
C THR A 341 -22.73 14.87 -62.48
N VAL A 342 -22.62 13.56 -62.34
CA VAL A 342 -23.32 12.58 -63.18
C VAL A 342 -24.79 12.45 -62.77
N SER A 343 -25.06 12.33 -61.47
CA SER A 343 -26.37 11.86 -61.00
C SER A 343 -27.37 12.98 -60.77
N HIS A 344 -26.88 14.18 -60.50
CA HIS A 344 -27.71 15.32 -60.13
C HIS A 344 -27.61 16.48 -61.11
N ALA A 345 -26.53 16.57 -61.89
CA ALA A 345 -26.29 17.72 -62.77
C ALA A 345 -26.27 17.39 -64.27
N ASP A 346 -26.32 16.11 -64.67
CA ASP A 346 -26.11 15.67 -66.07
C ASP A 346 -24.86 16.32 -66.72
N GLY A 347 -23.80 16.55 -65.93
CA GLY A 347 -22.59 17.23 -66.36
C GLY A 347 -21.57 16.27 -66.99
N THR A 348 -20.72 16.82 -67.86
CA THR A 348 -19.65 16.09 -68.57
C THR A 348 -18.24 16.50 -68.13
N GLU A 349 -18.11 17.52 -67.30
CA GLU A 349 -16.82 18.06 -66.86
C GLU A 349 -16.82 18.39 -65.37
N LEU A 350 -15.76 17.97 -64.67
CA LEU A 350 -15.48 18.27 -63.27
C LEU A 350 -14.16 19.03 -63.15
N TYR A 351 -14.21 20.22 -62.57
CA TYR A 351 -13.06 21.09 -62.33
C TYR A 351 -12.65 21.03 -60.86
N VAL A 352 -11.44 20.54 -60.60
CA VAL A 352 -10.88 20.40 -59.25
C VAL A 352 -9.68 21.33 -59.12
N ARG A 353 -9.85 22.43 -58.38
CA ARG A 353 -8.78 23.38 -58.09
C ARG A 353 -8.21 23.13 -56.70
N ILE A 354 -6.89 22.94 -56.62
CA ILE A 354 -6.16 22.71 -55.38
C ILE A 354 -5.15 23.84 -55.20
N ARG A 355 -5.18 24.49 -54.05
CA ARG A 355 -4.23 25.54 -53.68
C ARG A 355 -3.61 25.21 -52.32
N SER A 356 -2.32 24.92 -52.32
CA SER A 356 -1.55 24.79 -51.09
C SER A 356 -1.24 26.18 -50.54
N ARG A 357 -1.64 26.43 -49.30
CA ARG A 357 -1.29 27.61 -48.51
C ARG A 357 -0.62 27.15 -47.21
N GLY A 358 0.06 28.06 -46.50
CA GLY A 358 0.84 27.72 -45.31
C GLY A 358 0.03 27.13 -44.15
N ASP A 359 -1.29 27.31 -44.18
CA ASP A 359 -2.29 26.82 -43.25
C ASP A 359 -2.94 25.48 -43.67
N GLY A 360 -2.81 25.07 -44.94
CA GLY A 360 -3.40 23.83 -45.45
C GLY A 360 -3.69 23.83 -46.94
N LEU A 361 -4.49 22.86 -47.37
CA LEU A 361 -4.98 22.74 -48.74
C LEU A 361 -6.38 23.32 -48.86
N HIS A 362 -6.56 24.26 -49.77
CA HIS A 362 -7.87 24.73 -50.19
C HIS A 362 -8.27 24.06 -51.49
N VAL A 363 -9.37 23.33 -51.45
CA VAL A 363 -9.90 22.55 -52.56
C VAL A 363 -11.22 23.18 -53.00
N THR A 364 -11.39 23.39 -54.30
CA THR A 364 -12.65 23.86 -54.89
C THR A 364 -13.03 22.93 -56.03
N CYS A 365 -14.21 22.32 -55.94
CA CYS A 365 -14.78 21.47 -56.98
C CYS A 365 -15.99 22.16 -57.61
N ARG A 366 -16.04 22.18 -58.94
CA ARG A 366 -17.14 22.74 -59.74
C ARG A 366 -17.42 21.84 -60.93
N ASN A 367 -18.65 21.77 -61.39
CA ASN A 367 -19.01 20.99 -62.57
C ASN A 367 -19.82 21.83 -63.57
N ASN A 368 -19.81 21.42 -64.84
CA ASN A 368 -20.49 22.13 -65.93
C ASN A 368 -21.99 21.77 -66.10
N GLY A 369 -22.54 21.00 -65.16
CA GLY A 369 -23.91 20.49 -65.25
C GLY A 369 -24.96 21.51 -64.83
N LYS A 370 -26.23 21.09 -64.82
CA LYS A 370 -27.37 21.92 -64.41
C LYS A 370 -27.20 22.42 -62.97
N PRO A 371 -27.44 23.72 -62.71
CA PRO A 371 -27.41 24.24 -61.35
C PRO A 371 -28.56 23.63 -60.52
N PRO A 372 -28.36 23.45 -59.20
CA PRO A 372 -29.41 22.94 -58.32
C PRO A 372 -30.68 23.80 -58.37
N GLU A 373 -31.85 23.18 -58.56
CA GLU A 373 -33.15 23.88 -58.64
C GLU A 373 -33.66 24.42 -57.29
N GLY A 374 -32.92 24.20 -56.18
CA GLY A 374 -33.28 24.63 -54.84
C GLY A 374 -32.14 24.49 -53.81
N PRO A 375 -32.39 24.80 -52.52
CA PRO A 375 -31.38 24.68 -51.47
C PRO A 375 -30.98 23.22 -51.26
N ILE A 376 -29.68 22.95 -51.28
CA ILE A 376 -29.12 21.59 -51.11
C ILE A 376 -29.35 21.15 -49.66
N ARG A 377 -30.11 20.06 -49.48
CA ARG A 377 -30.20 19.37 -48.19
C ARG A 377 -29.10 18.32 -48.14
N GLU A 378 -28.20 18.45 -47.17
CA GLU A 378 -27.12 17.48 -46.96
C GLU A 378 -27.73 16.14 -46.53
N GLY A 379 -27.51 15.09 -47.33
CA GLY A 379 -27.90 13.72 -47.02
C GLY A 379 -27.03 12.73 -47.77
N GLY A 380 -26.79 11.55 -47.19
CA GLY A 380 -25.95 10.50 -47.78
C GLY A 380 -24.48 10.93 -47.91
N GLY A 381 -23.97 10.95 -49.15
CA GLY A 381 -22.55 11.12 -49.44
C GLY A 381 -21.96 12.48 -49.06
N LEU A 382 -22.70 13.58 -49.21
CA LEU A 382 -22.27 14.92 -48.79
C LEU A 382 -22.07 15.03 -47.26
N SER A 383 -22.90 14.35 -46.46
CA SER A 383 -22.73 14.28 -45.00
C SER A 383 -21.49 13.46 -44.61
N GLY A 384 -21.19 12.39 -45.36
CA GLY A 384 -19.98 11.59 -45.20
C GLY A 384 -18.70 12.37 -45.54
N VAL A 385 -18.74 13.19 -46.61
CA VAL A 385 -17.64 14.09 -46.97
C VAL A 385 -17.44 15.15 -45.89
N ARG A 386 -18.52 15.78 -45.38
CA ARG A 386 -18.44 16.72 -44.26
C ARG A 386 -17.79 16.10 -43.03
N GLY A 387 -18.24 14.91 -42.61
CA GLY A 387 -17.67 14.19 -41.48
C GLY A 387 -16.18 13.84 -41.67
N SER A 388 -15.78 13.50 -42.89
CA SER A 388 -14.37 13.21 -43.23
C SER A 388 -13.48 14.46 -43.17
N VAL A 389 -13.99 15.61 -43.63
CA VAL A 389 -13.28 16.90 -43.61
C VAL A 389 -13.19 17.44 -42.18
N GLU A 390 -14.30 17.47 -41.45
CA GLU A 390 -14.36 17.96 -40.07
C GLU A 390 -13.58 17.04 -39.12
N GLY A 391 -13.57 15.71 -39.38
CA GLY A 391 -12.80 14.73 -38.61
C GLY A 391 -11.28 14.94 -38.66
N ILE A 392 -10.77 15.65 -39.67
CA ILE A 392 -9.35 16.04 -39.76
C ILE A 392 -9.09 17.49 -39.30
N GLY A 393 -10.13 18.17 -38.79
CA GLY A 393 -10.09 19.57 -38.36
C GLY A 393 -10.29 20.58 -39.48
N GLY A 394 -10.78 20.15 -40.64
CA GLY A 394 -11.06 21.00 -41.79
C GLY A 394 -12.46 21.62 -41.78
N THR A 395 -12.75 22.41 -42.81
CA THR A 395 -14.08 23.00 -43.03
C THR A 395 -14.59 22.71 -44.43
N LEU A 396 -15.91 22.51 -44.56
CA LEU A 396 -16.59 22.25 -45.82
C LEU A 396 -17.74 23.24 -46.02
N GLU A 397 -17.73 23.93 -47.16
CA GLU A 397 -18.77 24.85 -47.61
C GLU A 397 -19.33 24.40 -48.96
N ILE A 398 -20.65 24.44 -49.10
CA ILE A 398 -21.36 24.05 -50.32
C ILE A 398 -22.21 25.25 -50.76
N ALA A 399 -22.00 25.71 -51.98
CA ALA A 399 -22.78 26.75 -52.62
C ALA A 399 -23.61 26.16 -53.77
N SER A 400 -24.87 26.58 -53.85
CA SER A 400 -25.86 26.07 -54.82
C SER A 400 -26.23 27.06 -55.93
N ALA A 401 -25.75 28.30 -55.88
CA ALA A 401 -26.02 29.34 -56.88
C ALA A 401 -24.81 30.28 -57.04
N PRO A 402 -24.49 30.76 -58.27
CA PRO A 402 -25.17 30.49 -59.55
C PRO A 402 -24.89 29.08 -60.14
N GLU A 403 -23.98 28.32 -59.55
CA GLU A 403 -23.66 26.92 -59.92
C GLU A 403 -23.33 26.10 -58.66
N PHE A 404 -23.28 24.77 -58.79
CA PHE A 404 -22.81 23.92 -57.70
C PHE A 404 -21.30 24.11 -57.49
N GLN A 405 -20.91 24.54 -56.30
CA GLN A 405 -19.51 24.67 -55.89
C GLN A 405 -19.31 24.09 -54.50
N LEU A 406 -18.37 23.15 -54.38
CA LEU A 406 -17.92 22.60 -53.11
C LEU A 406 -16.54 23.16 -52.79
N THR A 407 -16.40 23.78 -51.64
CA THR A 407 -15.13 24.36 -51.15
C THR A 407 -14.75 23.69 -49.85
N ALA A 408 -13.57 23.07 -49.79
CA ALA A 408 -13.06 22.40 -48.60
C ALA A 408 -11.70 22.98 -48.19
N PHE A 409 -11.50 23.16 -46.89
CA PHE A 409 -10.21 23.46 -46.29
C PHE A 409 -9.72 22.23 -45.53
N LEU A 410 -8.55 21.74 -45.88
CA LEU A 410 -7.89 20.61 -45.24
C LEU A 410 -6.62 21.12 -44.53
N PRO A 411 -6.55 21.14 -43.19
CA PRO A 411 -5.39 21.67 -42.48
C PRO A 411 -4.19 20.76 -42.69
N ALA A 412 -3.01 21.36 -42.92
CA ALA A 412 -1.78 20.61 -43.04
C ALA A 412 -1.46 19.88 -41.72
N TYR A 413 -1.21 18.57 -41.79
CA TYR A 413 -0.83 17.80 -40.62
C TYR A 413 0.49 18.32 -39.99
N ALA A 414 0.42 18.90 -38.80
CA ALA A 414 1.57 19.41 -38.05
C ALA A 414 2.44 18.30 -37.40
N GLY A 415 2.28 17.04 -37.80
CA GLY A 415 2.98 15.90 -37.21
C GLY A 415 4.15 15.40 -38.05
N GLY A 416 5.35 15.89 -37.73
CA GLY A 416 6.58 15.13 -37.77
C GLY A 416 7.12 14.67 -39.13
N SER A 417 7.80 15.59 -39.83
CA SER A 417 8.95 15.22 -40.65
C SER A 417 10.09 14.69 -39.75
N ARG A 418 9.94 13.47 -39.22
CA ARG A 418 11.13 12.65 -38.95
C ARG A 418 11.66 12.27 -40.32
N GLY A 419 12.60 13.08 -40.78
CA GLY A 419 13.45 12.73 -41.92
C GLY A 419 13.88 11.27 -41.77
N ARG A 420 13.79 10.53 -42.88
CA ARG A 420 14.48 9.26 -43.08
C ARG A 420 15.89 9.40 -42.50
N LYS A 421 16.11 8.87 -41.29
CA LYS A 421 17.47 8.69 -40.76
C LYS A 421 18.14 7.72 -41.72
N GLY A 422 19.18 8.20 -42.37
CA GLY A 422 19.98 7.43 -43.30
C GLY A 422 20.36 6.09 -42.69
N TRP A 423 20.21 5.04 -43.49
CA TRP A 423 20.81 3.75 -43.24
C TRP A 423 22.32 3.95 -43.02
N ARG A 424 22.77 3.73 -41.77
CA ARG A 424 24.19 3.57 -41.49
C ARG A 424 24.60 2.19 -41.97
N ASN A 425 25.33 2.18 -43.08
CA ASN A 425 26.11 1.06 -43.57
C ASN A 425 26.93 0.45 -42.41
N THR A 426 26.57 -0.76 -41.98
CA THR A 426 27.44 -1.60 -41.15
C THR A 426 28.11 -2.57 -42.12
N ARG A 427 29.38 -2.31 -42.43
CA ARG A 427 30.22 -3.28 -43.15
C ARG A 427 30.49 -4.45 -42.20
N CYS A 428 30.26 -5.66 -42.70
CA CYS A 428 31.00 -6.85 -42.28
C CYS A 428 32.42 -6.80 -42.85
#